data_AF-A0A928HD83-F1
#
_entry.id   AF-A0A928HD83-F1
#
_cell.length_a   1.000
_cell.length_b   1.000
_cell.length_c   1.000
_cell.angle_alpha   90.00
_cell.angle_beta   90.00
_cell.angle_gamma   90.00
#
_symmetry.space_group_name_H-M   'P 1'
#
loop_
_entity.id
_entity.type
_entity.pdbx_description
1 polymer ?
#
loop_
_entity_poly.entity_id
_entity_poly.type
_entity_poly.pdbx_seq_one_letter_code
_entity_poly.pdbx_strand_id
1 'polypeptide(L)'
;MRILVSFFILLIVVPTFANDFQQADAIMKEAVRLRTLTAKTEMQTIKEVENLDRLCTSARLYLSTLNSKIEELEKSNKAVSKANEELSVSIKSDIKNIDLISKYLDKFYTTVYLQLPKDCSLRKQFKMENFSAKTVPEKLRTTLAFLEALKRTDKEVVYENNMVSSGIFLKVKAQKENSTDVVQGNVIRADMKKFYEERIEK
;
A
#
# COMPACT_ATOMS: atom_id res chain seq x y z
N MET A 1 53.60 48.40 -39.67
CA MET A 1 53.13 49.76 -39.99
C MET A 1 53.06 50.56 -38.70
N ARG A 2 53.96 51.55 -38.56
CA ARG A 2 53.96 52.72 -37.67
C ARG A 2 53.13 52.68 -36.37
N ILE A 3 53.79 52.55 -35.22
CA ILE A 3 53.68 53.57 -34.15
C ILE A 3 55.11 53.86 -33.67
N LEU A 4 55.72 54.77 -34.41
CA LEU A 4 57.00 55.41 -34.14
C LEU A 4 56.59 56.81 -33.67
N VAL A 5 56.34 56.98 -32.37
CA VAL A 5 56.09 58.31 -31.78
C VAL A 5 56.71 58.36 -30.38
N SER A 6 57.87 59.01 -30.35
CA SER A 6 58.34 59.86 -29.25
C SER A 6 58.67 59.22 -27.90
N PHE A 7 59.77 58.47 -27.86
CA PHE A 7 60.59 58.31 -26.65
C PHE A 7 62.00 58.84 -26.91
N PHE A 8 62.14 60.12 -27.27
CA PHE A 8 63.43 60.80 -27.32
C PHE A 8 63.22 62.32 -27.27
N ILE A 9 62.99 62.85 -26.08
CA ILE A 9 63.32 64.24 -25.75
C ILE A 9 64.24 64.16 -24.54
N LEU A 10 65.52 63.93 -24.83
CA LEU A 10 66.61 64.02 -23.89
C LEU A 10 67.61 64.98 -24.51
N LEU A 11 67.40 66.28 -24.34
CA LEU A 11 68.46 67.28 -24.56
C LEU A 11 68.11 68.65 -23.93
N ILE A 12 68.83 68.94 -22.84
CA ILE A 12 69.44 70.22 -22.43
C ILE A 12 68.51 71.39 -22.04
N VAL A 13 68.58 71.81 -20.76
CA VAL A 13 69.12 73.10 -20.27
C VAL A 13 69.01 73.10 -18.74
N VAL A 14 70.11 73.32 -18.03
CA VAL A 14 70.16 73.77 -16.62
C VAL A 14 70.79 75.16 -16.67
N PRO A 15 70.14 76.23 -16.14
CA PRO A 15 69.97 76.36 -14.70
C PRO A 15 68.71 77.12 -14.20
N THR A 16 67.73 76.37 -13.68
CA THR A 16 66.81 76.73 -12.57
C THR A 16 66.57 75.52 -11.65
N PHE A 17 67.64 74.83 -11.23
CA PHE A 17 67.59 73.45 -10.71
C PHE A 17 67.38 73.36 -9.20
N ALA A 18 66.38 74.08 -8.68
CA ALA A 18 65.90 73.87 -7.32
C ALA A 18 64.36 73.67 -7.28
N ASN A 19 63.61 74.42 -8.08
CA ASN A 19 62.14 74.30 -8.14
C ASN A 19 61.64 73.21 -9.10
N ASP A 20 62.28 73.02 -10.26
CA ASP A 20 61.82 72.03 -11.27
C ASP A 20 62.08 70.58 -10.85
N PHE A 21 63.14 70.33 -10.07
CA PHE A 21 63.45 68.98 -9.58
C PHE A 21 62.46 68.53 -8.50
N GLN A 22 62.00 69.46 -7.65
CA GLN A 22 60.95 69.18 -6.66
C GLN A 22 59.60 68.91 -7.34
N GLN A 23 59.27 69.65 -8.40
CA GLN A 23 58.04 69.40 -9.18
C GLN A 23 58.11 68.08 -9.95
N ALA A 24 59.25 67.75 -10.58
CA ALA A 24 59.46 66.48 -11.26
C ALA A 24 59.40 65.28 -10.31
N ASP A 25 59.99 65.38 -9.11
CA ASP A 25 59.93 64.35 -8.07
C ASP A 25 58.49 64.18 -7.53
N ALA A 26 57.74 65.28 -7.36
CA ALA A 26 56.34 65.22 -6.96
C ALA A 26 55.46 64.52 -8.02
N ILE A 27 55.63 64.86 -9.30
CA ILE A 27 54.93 64.22 -10.42
C ILE A 27 55.29 62.73 -10.50
N MET A 28 56.55 62.37 -10.32
CA MET A 28 56.99 60.97 -10.34
C MET A 28 56.39 60.18 -9.16
N LYS A 29 56.35 60.76 -7.96
CA LYS A 29 55.69 60.15 -6.79
C LYS A 29 54.19 59.95 -7.00
N GLU A 30 53.52 60.92 -7.60
CA GLU A 30 52.09 60.81 -7.91
C GLU A 30 51.82 59.77 -9.01
N ALA A 31 52.65 59.71 -10.05
CA ALA A 31 52.56 58.70 -11.09
C ALA A 31 52.81 57.27 -10.57
N VAL A 32 53.78 57.10 -9.66
CA VAL A 32 54.02 55.82 -8.96
C VAL A 32 52.83 55.48 -8.08
N ARG A 33 52.29 56.44 -7.33
CA ARG A 33 51.08 56.23 -6.51
C ARG A 33 49.89 55.80 -7.35
N LEU A 34 49.64 56.47 -8.48
CA LEU A 34 48.57 56.12 -9.41
C LEU A 34 48.76 54.71 -9.95
N ARG A 35 49.97 54.34 -10.40
CA ARG A 35 50.27 52.97 -10.85
C ARG A 35 50.03 51.92 -9.76
N THR A 36 50.46 52.19 -8.53
CA THR A 36 50.20 51.26 -7.41
C THR A 36 48.72 51.14 -7.08
N LEU A 37 47.96 52.23 -7.21
CA LEU A 37 46.53 52.26 -6.96
C LEU A 37 45.78 51.52 -8.06
N THR A 38 46.12 51.73 -9.32
CA THR A 38 45.59 50.98 -10.48
C THR A 38 45.89 49.49 -10.35
N ALA A 39 47.13 49.11 -10.04
CA ALA A 39 47.50 47.71 -9.83
C ALA A 39 46.73 47.07 -8.65
N LYS A 40 46.50 47.83 -7.56
CA LYS A 40 45.69 47.36 -6.43
C LYS A 40 44.22 47.18 -6.81
N THR A 41 43.64 48.11 -7.56
CA THR A 41 42.25 47.99 -8.02
C THR A 41 42.08 46.84 -9.01
N GLU A 42 43.02 46.65 -9.93
CA GLU A 42 43.02 45.50 -10.86
C GLU A 42 43.13 44.17 -10.10
N MET A 43 43.98 44.09 -9.09
CA MET A 43 44.08 42.90 -8.26
C MET A 43 42.79 42.64 -7.47
N GLN A 44 42.11 43.69 -6.99
CA GLN A 44 40.83 43.56 -6.30
C GLN A 44 39.72 43.10 -7.25
N THR A 45 39.62 43.68 -8.45
CA THR A 45 38.61 43.29 -9.44
C THR A 45 38.81 41.85 -9.91
N ILE A 46 40.05 41.41 -10.12
CA ILE A 46 40.34 39.99 -10.45
C ILE A 46 39.84 39.06 -9.35
N LYS A 47 40.12 39.38 -8.07
CA LYS A 47 39.64 38.57 -6.93
C LYS A 47 38.11 38.54 -6.83
N GLU A 48 37.45 39.66 -7.11
CA GLU A 48 35.98 39.73 -7.12
C GLU A 48 35.39 38.90 -8.26
N VAL A 49 35.97 38.95 -9.46
CA VAL A 49 35.57 38.12 -10.60
C VAL A 49 35.75 36.62 -10.29
N GLU A 50 36.90 36.23 -9.74
CA GLU A 50 37.13 34.84 -9.32
C GLU A 50 36.13 34.36 -8.27
N ASN A 51 35.77 35.22 -7.32
CA ASN A 51 34.77 34.90 -6.30
C ASN A 51 33.37 34.75 -6.91
N LEU A 52 32.99 35.64 -7.83
CA LEU A 52 31.72 35.53 -8.57
C LEU A 52 31.66 34.25 -9.41
N ASP A 53 32.75 33.87 -10.08
CA ASP A 53 32.81 32.62 -10.85
C ASP A 53 32.67 31.38 -9.96
N ARG A 54 33.28 31.39 -8.77
CA ARG A 54 33.10 30.33 -7.76
C ARG A 54 31.66 30.23 -7.30
N LEU A 55 31.02 31.36 -6.99
CA LEU A 55 29.63 31.42 -6.58
C LEU A 55 28.70 30.93 -7.70
N CYS A 56 28.89 31.40 -8.92
CA CYS A 56 28.14 30.95 -10.10
C CYS A 56 28.28 29.44 -10.33
N THR A 57 29.49 28.90 -10.18
CA THR A 57 29.74 27.45 -10.35
C THR A 57 29.06 26.65 -9.25
N SER A 58 29.16 27.10 -7.99
CA SER A 58 28.49 26.45 -6.86
C SER A 58 26.96 26.47 -7.00
N ALA A 59 26.39 27.59 -7.47
CA ALA A 59 24.96 27.72 -7.72
C ALA A 59 24.50 26.78 -8.85
N ARG A 60 25.28 26.67 -9.94
CA ARG A 60 24.98 25.72 -11.03
C ARG A 60 25.01 24.27 -10.56
N LEU A 61 26.00 23.89 -9.75
CA LEU A 61 26.08 22.55 -9.17
C LEU A 61 24.89 22.26 -8.25
N TYR A 62 24.49 23.23 -7.43
CA TYR A 62 23.33 23.11 -6.55
C TYR A 62 22.03 22.96 -7.35
N LEU A 63 21.82 23.78 -8.39
CA LEU A 63 20.68 23.67 -9.29
C LEU A 63 20.64 22.31 -10.01
N SER A 64 21.78 21.82 -10.48
CA SER A 64 21.86 20.50 -11.10
C SER A 64 21.48 19.38 -10.12
N THR A 65 21.92 19.49 -8.86
CA THR A 65 21.59 18.51 -7.81
C THR A 65 20.11 18.57 -7.42
N LEU A 66 19.51 19.76 -7.40
CA LEU A 66 18.08 19.92 -7.18
C LEU A 66 17.27 19.32 -8.32
N ASN A 67 17.66 19.59 -9.57
CA ASN A 67 16.99 19.04 -10.74
C ASN A 67 17.06 17.51 -10.77
N SER A 68 18.22 16.91 -10.45
CA SER A 68 18.32 15.46 -10.38
C SER A 68 17.42 14.86 -9.30
N LYS A 69 17.34 15.51 -8.13
CA LYS A 69 16.41 15.09 -7.05
C LYS A 69 14.94 15.23 -7.46
N ILE A 70 14.58 16.29 -8.18
CA ILE A 70 13.22 16.47 -8.70
C ILE A 70 12.89 15.33 -9.67
N GLU A 71 13.78 15.00 -10.60
CA GLU A 71 13.58 13.88 -11.53
C GLU A 71 13.46 12.53 -10.83
N GLU A 72 14.27 12.27 -9.80
CA GLU A 72 14.19 11.07 -8.98
C GLU A 72 12.83 10.98 -8.25
N LEU A 73 12.39 12.09 -7.64
CA LEU A 73 11.10 12.18 -6.96
C LEU A 73 9.94 12.01 -7.93
N GLU A 74 10.00 12.60 -9.12
CA GLU A 74 8.98 12.42 -10.16
C GLU A 74 8.89 10.97 -10.63
N LYS A 75 10.03 10.30 -10.83
CA LYS A 75 10.06 8.86 -11.18
C LYS A 75 9.47 8.01 -10.06
N SER A 76 9.84 8.28 -8.82
CA SER A 76 9.30 7.57 -7.64
C SER A 76 7.79 7.77 -7.51
N ASN A 77 7.31 9.01 -7.61
CA ASN A 77 5.88 9.33 -7.55
C ASN A 77 5.09 8.65 -8.67
N LYS A 78 5.62 8.62 -9.91
CA LYS A 78 4.97 7.91 -11.03
C LYS A 78 4.89 6.41 -10.76
N ALA A 79 5.93 5.80 -10.19
CA ALA A 79 5.92 4.39 -9.83
C ALA A 79 4.88 4.07 -8.75
N VAL A 80 4.83 4.88 -7.68
CA VAL A 80 3.84 4.74 -6.60
C VAL A 80 2.42 4.97 -7.11
N SER A 81 2.20 5.95 -7.98
CA SER A 81 0.88 6.21 -8.60
C SER A 81 0.38 5.00 -9.38
N LYS A 82 1.23 4.39 -10.21
CA LYS A 82 0.87 3.17 -10.97
C LYS A 82 0.55 2.00 -10.05
N ALA A 83 1.37 1.77 -9.02
CA ALA A 83 1.11 0.71 -8.05
C ALA A 83 -0.23 0.93 -7.32
N ASN A 84 -0.56 2.18 -6.97
CA ASN A 84 -1.84 2.51 -6.34
C ASN A 84 -3.03 2.31 -7.28
N GLU A 85 -2.89 2.62 -8.57
CA GLU A 85 -3.93 2.35 -9.58
C GLU A 85 -4.19 0.85 -9.72
N GLU A 86 -3.13 0.03 -9.82
CA GLU A 86 -3.24 -1.42 -9.90
C GLU A 86 -3.92 -2.02 -8.66
N LEU A 87 -3.50 -1.59 -7.46
CA LEU A 87 -4.12 -2.00 -6.20
C LEU A 87 -5.60 -1.57 -6.12
N SER A 88 -5.94 -0.37 -6.59
CA SER A 88 -7.33 0.10 -6.63
C SER A 88 -8.22 -0.77 -7.51
N VAL A 89 -7.71 -1.23 -8.65
CA VAL A 89 -8.44 -2.17 -9.53
C VAL A 89 -8.64 -3.51 -8.82
N SER A 90 -7.60 -4.06 -8.18
CA SER A 90 -7.70 -5.32 -7.43
C SER A 90 -8.69 -5.23 -6.26
N ILE A 91 -8.63 -4.15 -5.48
CA ILE A 91 -9.55 -3.92 -4.36
C ILE A 91 -11.00 -3.84 -4.87
N LYS A 92 -11.24 -3.19 -6.00
CA LYS A 92 -12.58 -3.14 -6.60
C LYS A 92 -13.08 -4.51 -7.02
N SER A 93 -12.24 -5.37 -7.60
CA SER A 93 -12.64 -6.75 -7.90
C SER A 93 -12.90 -7.55 -6.64
N ASP A 94 -12.07 -7.38 -5.60
CA ASP A 94 -12.22 -8.11 -4.33
C ASP A 94 -13.50 -7.71 -3.61
N ILE A 95 -13.85 -6.42 -3.59
CA ILE A 95 -15.12 -5.93 -3.03
C ILE A 95 -16.31 -6.59 -3.75
N LYS A 96 -16.27 -6.68 -5.09
CA LYS A 96 -17.33 -7.36 -5.86
C LYS A 96 -17.41 -8.84 -5.50
N ASN A 97 -16.28 -9.53 -5.41
CA ASN A 97 -16.23 -10.95 -5.08
C ASN A 97 -16.73 -11.21 -3.65
N ILE A 98 -16.36 -10.37 -2.69
CA ILE A 98 -16.82 -10.45 -1.30
C ILE A 98 -18.33 -10.24 -1.22
N ASP A 99 -18.90 -9.30 -1.98
CA ASP A 99 -20.35 -9.09 -2.06
C ASP A 99 -21.08 -10.30 -2.65
N LEU A 100 -20.54 -10.90 -3.73
CA LEU A 100 -21.08 -12.13 -4.30
C LEU A 100 -21.07 -13.29 -3.30
N ILE A 101 -19.97 -13.47 -2.56
CA ILE A 101 -19.86 -14.50 -1.51
C ILE A 101 -20.86 -14.22 -0.39
N SER A 102 -21.01 -12.97 0.04
CA SER A 102 -21.98 -12.57 1.07
C SER A 102 -23.41 -12.96 0.66
N LYS A 103 -23.81 -12.60 -0.57
CA LYS A 103 -25.13 -12.93 -1.14
C LYS A 103 -25.34 -14.44 -1.29
N TYR A 104 -24.30 -15.17 -1.71
CA TYR A 104 -24.36 -16.62 -1.80
C TYR A 104 -24.57 -17.24 -0.41
N LEU A 105 -23.81 -16.81 0.60
CA LEU A 105 -23.94 -17.31 1.97
C LEU A 105 -25.31 -16.99 2.56
N ASP A 106 -25.86 -15.79 2.32
CA ASP A 106 -27.21 -15.43 2.72
C ASP A 106 -28.24 -16.37 2.07
N LYS A 107 -28.18 -16.52 0.75
CA LYS A 107 -29.11 -17.41 0.02
C LYS A 107 -28.98 -18.87 0.44
N PHE A 108 -27.76 -19.36 0.63
CA PHE A 108 -27.51 -20.72 1.08
C PHE A 108 -28.06 -20.95 2.49
N TYR A 109 -27.70 -20.08 3.44
CA TYR A 109 -28.12 -20.19 4.83
C TYR A 109 -29.65 -20.12 4.97
N THR A 110 -30.28 -19.14 4.30
CA THR A 110 -31.75 -19.00 4.25
C THR A 110 -32.44 -20.25 3.70
N THR A 111 -31.93 -20.81 2.59
CA THR A 111 -32.51 -22.01 1.95
C THR A 111 -32.44 -23.22 2.88
N VAL A 112 -31.27 -23.50 3.47
CA VAL A 112 -31.11 -24.64 4.37
C VAL A 112 -31.91 -24.45 5.66
N TYR A 113 -31.93 -23.23 6.20
CA TYR A 113 -32.70 -22.90 7.39
C TYR A 113 -34.21 -23.10 7.18
N LEU A 114 -34.73 -22.75 6.00
CA LEU A 114 -36.14 -22.96 5.67
C LEU A 114 -36.51 -24.44 5.51
N GLN A 115 -35.58 -25.28 5.02
CA GLN A 115 -35.78 -26.72 4.88
C GLN A 115 -35.80 -27.48 6.22
N LEU A 116 -35.30 -26.88 7.31
CA LEU A 116 -35.32 -27.51 8.62
C LEU A 116 -36.75 -27.68 9.16
N PRO A 117 -37.09 -28.78 9.85
CA PRO A 117 -38.35 -28.91 10.57
C PRO A 117 -38.56 -27.75 11.57
N LYS A 118 -39.81 -27.30 11.76
CA LYS A 118 -40.14 -26.19 12.67
C LYS A 118 -39.75 -26.47 14.12
N ASP A 119 -39.80 -27.73 14.53
CA ASP A 119 -39.52 -28.17 15.90
C ASP A 119 -38.04 -28.46 16.17
N CYS A 120 -37.17 -28.23 15.18
CA CYS A 120 -35.73 -28.49 15.32
C CYS A 120 -35.08 -27.51 16.31
N SER A 121 -34.37 -28.04 17.30
CA SER A 121 -33.62 -27.26 18.31
C SER A 121 -32.61 -26.27 17.68
N LEU A 122 -32.05 -26.61 16.52
CA LEU A 122 -31.12 -25.77 15.76
C LEU A 122 -31.72 -24.42 15.35
N ARG A 123 -33.04 -24.34 15.14
CA ARG A 123 -33.72 -23.06 14.82
C ARG A 123 -33.66 -22.06 15.98
N LYS A 124 -33.59 -22.54 17.22
CA LYS A 124 -33.46 -21.67 18.40
C LYS A 124 -32.03 -21.15 18.56
N GLN A 125 -31.05 -21.99 18.26
CA GLN A 125 -29.63 -21.67 18.39
C GLN A 125 -29.11 -20.76 17.27
N PHE A 126 -29.58 -20.97 16.03
CA PHE A 126 -29.07 -20.31 14.83
C PHE A 126 -30.13 -19.42 14.18
N LYS A 127 -30.42 -18.26 14.79
CA LYS A 127 -31.43 -17.31 14.29
C LYS A 127 -31.00 -16.60 12.99
N MET A 128 -31.93 -16.44 12.05
CA MET A 128 -31.70 -15.75 10.76
C MET A 128 -31.41 -14.26 10.91
N GLU A 129 -32.09 -13.57 11.82
CA GLU A 129 -31.95 -12.12 12.03
C GLU A 129 -30.50 -11.73 12.36
N ASN A 130 -29.81 -12.59 13.12
CA ASN A 130 -28.42 -12.39 13.50
C ASN A 130 -27.44 -12.73 12.38
N PHE A 131 -27.87 -13.36 11.28
CA PHE A 131 -26.99 -13.79 10.19
C PHE A 131 -26.79 -12.69 9.15
N SER A 132 -27.85 -11.97 8.78
CA SER A 132 -27.80 -10.96 7.71
C SER A 132 -26.88 -9.77 8.05
N ALA A 133 -26.83 -9.37 9.32
CA ALA A 133 -26.02 -8.25 9.80
C ALA A 133 -24.51 -8.56 9.96
N LYS A 134 -24.09 -9.82 9.75
CA LYS A 134 -22.70 -10.24 9.96
C LYS A 134 -21.78 -9.88 8.80
N THR A 135 -20.49 -9.77 9.09
CA THR A 135 -19.45 -9.67 8.06
C THR A 135 -19.27 -11.00 7.32
N VAL A 136 -18.68 -10.98 6.12
CA VAL A 136 -18.49 -12.21 5.32
C VAL A 136 -17.71 -13.31 6.06
N PRO A 137 -16.59 -13.03 6.76
CA PRO A 137 -15.91 -14.05 7.55
C PRO A 137 -16.76 -14.64 8.66
N GLU A 138 -17.59 -13.83 9.32
CA GLU A 138 -18.50 -14.27 10.38
C GLU A 138 -19.66 -15.09 9.81
N LYS A 139 -20.20 -14.70 8.64
CA LYS A 139 -21.20 -15.49 7.91
C LYS A 139 -20.64 -16.87 7.59
N LEU A 140 -19.42 -16.94 7.04
CA LEU A 140 -18.78 -18.22 6.72
C LEU A 140 -18.62 -19.11 7.96
N ARG A 141 -18.06 -18.57 9.05
CA ARG A 141 -17.92 -19.31 10.32
C ARG A 141 -19.25 -19.79 10.87
N THR A 142 -20.28 -18.94 10.83
CA THR A 142 -21.62 -19.28 11.30
C THR A 142 -22.24 -20.39 10.44
N THR A 143 -22.09 -20.31 9.11
CA THR A 143 -22.59 -21.35 8.19
C THR A 143 -21.89 -22.67 8.42
N LEU A 144 -20.57 -22.68 8.64
CA LEU A 144 -19.83 -23.92 8.93
C LEU A 144 -20.24 -24.54 10.27
N ALA A 145 -20.33 -23.74 11.33
CA ALA A 145 -20.80 -24.21 12.63
C ALA A 145 -22.24 -24.74 12.56
N PHE A 146 -23.10 -24.09 11.76
CA PHE A 146 -24.45 -24.53 11.52
C PHE A 146 -24.48 -25.88 10.79
N LEU A 147 -23.68 -26.06 9.74
CA LEU A 147 -23.57 -27.33 9.00
C LEU A 147 -23.02 -28.47 9.86
N GLU A 148 -22.04 -28.18 10.72
CA GLU A 148 -21.49 -29.17 11.68
C GLU A 148 -22.54 -29.61 12.70
N ALA A 149 -23.28 -28.65 13.28
CA ALA A 149 -24.38 -28.95 14.20
C ALA A 149 -25.48 -29.76 13.50
N LEU A 150 -25.82 -29.38 12.27
CA LEU A 150 -26.81 -30.06 11.44
C LEU A 150 -26.38 -31.50 11.12
N LYS A 151 -25.12 -31.73 10.78
CA LYS A 151 -24.55 -33.08 10.58
C LYS A 151 -24.57 -33.90 11.87
N ARG A 152 -24.26 -33.29 13.02
CA ARG A 152 -24.27 -33.96 14.31
C ARG A 152 -25.68 -34.41 14.68
N THR A 153 -26.64 -33.50 14.62
CA THR A 153 -28.04 -33.78 14.97
C THR A 153 -28.70 -34.73 13.97
N ASP A 154 -28.31 -34.72 12.69
CA ASP A 154 -28.82 -35.70 11.72
C ASP A 154 -28.33 -37.13 12.02
N LYS A 155 -27.15 -37.28 12.62
CA LYS A 155 -26.61 -38.57 13.07
C LYS A 155 -27.14 -39.04 14.43
N GLU A 156 -27.83 -38.18 15.18
CA GLU A 156 -28.36 -38.56 16.50
C GLU A 156 -29.50 -39.57 16.35
N VAL A 157 -29.48 -40.59 17.22
CA VAL A 157 -30.51 -41.63 17.31
C VAL A 157 -31.19 -41.48 18.66
N VAL A 158 -32.49 -41.21 18.64
CA VAL A 158 -33.32 -41.01 19.83
C VAL A 158 -34.19 -42.24 20.03
N TYR A 159 -34.13 -42.80 21.24
CA TYR A 159 -34.92 -43.96 21.66
C TYR A 159 -35.97 -43.51 22.68
N GLU A 160 -37.23 -43.45 22.30
CA GLU A 160 -38.35 -43.06 23.17
C GLU A 160 -39.54 -44.00 22.96
N ASN A 161 -40.17 -44.47 24.04
CA ASN A 161 -41.41 -45.27 24.02
C ASN A 161 -41.40 -46.47 23.03
N ASN A 162 -40.35 -47.29 23.08
CA ASN A 162 -40.09 -48.40 22.12
C ASN A 162 -39.97 -47.97 20.65
N MET A 163 -39.85 -46.68 20.34
CA MET A 163 -39.56 -46.19 19.00
C MET A 163 -38.11 -45.71 18.89
N VAL A 164 -37.46 -46.10 17.81
CA VAL A 164 -36.16 -45.56 17.39
C VAL A 164 -36.42 -44.51 16.33
N SER A 165 -35.92 -43.29 16.53
CA SER A 165 -35.97 -42.24 15.52
C SER A 165 -34.58 -41.67 15.25
N SER A 166 -34.25 -41.47 13.97
CA SER A 166 -32.97 -40.90 13.55
C SER A 166 -33.16 -40.05 12.29
N GLY A 167 -32.31 -39.04 12.12
CA GLY A 167 -32.31 -38.12 10.97
C GLY A 167 -33.22 -36.89 11.16
N ILE A 168 -32.71 -35.71 10.79
CA ILE A 168 -33.49 -34.48 10.69
C ILE A 168 -34.23 -34.43 9.34
N PHE A 169 -33.55 -34.83 8.27
CA PHE A 169 -34.08 -34.77 6.89
C PHE A 169 -34.75 -36.06 6.45
N LEU A 170 -34.25 -37.21 6.93
CA LEU A 170 -34.84 -38.52 6.68
C LEU A 170 -35.22 -39.14 8.02
N LYS A 171 -36.42 -38.78 8.51
CA LYS A 171 -36.95 -39.33 9.75
C LYS A 171 -37.32 -40.80 9.56
N VAL A 172 -36.45 -41.71 9.99
CA VAL A 172 -36.78 -43.14 10.09
C VAL A 172 -37.37 -43.36 11.48
N LYS A 173 -38.55 -43.97 11.57
CA LYS A 173 -39.16 -44.41 12.83
C LYS A 173 -39.35 -45.93 12.80
N ALA A 174 -38.78 -46.64 13.76
CA ALA A 174 -38.98 -48.08 13.91
C ALA A 174 -39.58 -48.36 15.29
N GLN A 175 -40.71 -49.07 15.36
CA GLN A 175 -41.35 -49.48 16.60
C GLN A 175 -40.90 -50.89 16.97
N LYS A 176 -40.35 -51.04 18.17
CA LYS A 176 -39.92 -52.31 18.72
C LYS A 176 -41.14 -53.02 19.32
N GLU A 177 -41.91 -53.70 18.47
CA GLU A 177 -42.93 -54.63 18.93
C GLU A 177 -42.30 -55.99 19.22
N ASN A 178 -42.66 -56.57 20.37
CA ASN A 178 -42.28 -57.93 20.69
C ASN A 178 -42.88 -58.85 19.61
N SER A 179 -42.01 -59.45 18.79
CA SER A 179 -42.22 -60.63 17.96
C SER A 179 -42.93 -60.56 16.60
N THR A 180 -43.22 -59.40 16.00
CA THR A 180 -43.46 -59.32 14.54
C THR A 180 -43.33 -57.89 14.04
N ASP A 181 -42.37 -57.66 13.14
CA ASP A 181 -42.10 -56.37 12.48
C ASP A 181 -43.30 -55.92 11.62
N VAL A 182 -44.14 -55.02 12.14
CA VAL A 182 -45.10 -54.26 11.32
C VAL A 182 -44.54 -52.87 11.08
N VAL A 183 -44.06 -52.66 9.85
CA VAL A 183 -43.47 -51.42 9.35
C VAL A 183 -44.53 -50.65 8.56
N GLN A 184 -44.95 -49.48 9.06
CA GLN A 184 -45.65 -48.48 8.24
C GLN A 184 -44.69 -47.37 7.83
N GLY A 185 -44.32 -47.38 6.54
CA GLY A 185 -43.51 -46.34 5.89
C GLY A 185 -42.28 -46.89 5.17
N ASN A 186 -42.27 -46.80 3.85
CA ASN A 186 -41.21 -47.14 2.88
C ASN A 186 -40.04 -48.02 3.37
N VAL A 187 -40.31 -49.32 3.38
CA VAL A 187 -39.43 -50.49 3.21
C VAL A 187 -37.93 -50.21 3.13
N ILE A 188 -37.17 -50.56 4.17
CA ILE A 188 -35.82 -51.15 4.02
C ILE A 188 -35.66 -52.29 5.06
N ARG A 189 -35.33 -53.49 4.56
CA ARG A 189 -35.21 -54.76 5.30
C ARG A 189 -34.07 -54.76 6.33
N ALA A 190 -34.26 -55.55 7.38
CA ALA A 190 -33.38 -56.31 8.31
C ALA A 190 -31.86 -56.04 8.47
N ASP A 191 -31.18 -55.31 7.60
CA ASP A 191 -29.73 -55.07 7.67
C ASP A 191 -29.35 -53.78 8.41
N MET A 192 -30.33 -53.06 8.99
CA MET A 192 -30.08 -51.78 9.64
C MET A 192 -29.20 -51.88 10.89
N LYS A 193 -29.17 -53.03 11.59
CA LYS A 193 -28.30 -53.20 12.76
C LYS A 193 -26.81 -53.16 12.35
N LYS A 194 -26.44 -53.88 11.29
CA LYS A 194 -25.10 -53.80 10.70
C LYS A 194 -24.81 -52.42 10.10
N PHE A 195 -25.78 -51.81 9.43
CA PHE A 195 -25.61 -50.49 8.83
C PHE A 195 -25.33 -49.38 9.86
N TYR A 196 -25.95 -49.43 11.05
CA TYR A 196 -25.68 -48.45 12.12
C TYR A 196 -24.42 -48.79 12.92
N GLU A 197 -24.13 -50.06 13.17
CA GLU A 197 -22.89 -50.49 13.84
C GLU A 197 -21.63 -50.12 13.01
N GLU A 198 -21.65 -50.31 11.68
CA GLU A 198 -20.53 -49.92 10.79
C GLU A 198 -20.31 -48.41 10.67
N ARG A 199 -21.30 -47.58 11.04
CA ARG A 199 -21.26 -46.12 10.86
C ARG A 199 -20.95 -45.36 12.15
N ILE A 200 -20.99 -46.04 13.30
CA ILE A 200 -20.58 -45.51 14.60
C ILE A 200 -19.05 -45.71 14.80
N GLU A 201 -18.45 -46.70 14.13
CA GLU A 201 -17.01 -46.99 14.20
C GLU A 201 -16.13 -46.25 13.16
N LYS A 202 -16.70 -45.33 12.36
CA LYS A 202 -15.98 -44.46 11.38
C LYS A 202 -16.29 -42.98 11.56
#